data_AF-A0A9N9JEG6-F1
#
_entry.id   AF-A0A9N9JEG6-F1
#
_cell.length_a   1.000
_cell.length_b   1.000
_cell.length_c   1.000
_cell.angle_alpha   90.00
_cell.angle_beta   90.00
_cell.angle_gamma   90.00
#
_symmetry.space_group_name_H-M   'P 1'
#
loop_
_entity.id
_entity.type
_entity.pdbx_description
1 polymer ?
#
loop_
_entity_poly.entity_id
_entity_poly.type
_entity_poly.pdbx_seq_one_letter_code
_entity_poly.pdbx_strand_id
1 'polypeptide(L)'
;LDNVDTKSKSKLGEIVVSHDKSLILKKSKMSVNLNTNIESDPSKTVRSDPPFICASDEIDSFLKKLFEFFNEQFNKQNHPKYVAQLIKKYIGDLNKNPAKVLIMMLKHKHDYLASLIGLFYQFGIGTLVDSQIALEMYSQVIGNLKIKETPPESCEISSRLISEFSTGFMYLFGTGVEQDQAKAFQIFSKLSNEGFALAKAYLGECFERGY
;
A
#
# COMPACT_ATOMS: atom_id res chain seq x y z
N LEU A 1 -23.83 -16.62 38.49
CA LEU A 1 -22.97 -16.42 39.67
C LEU A 1 -21.93 -17.54 39.69
N ASP A 2 -20.78 -17.48 39.03
CA ASP A 2 -20.18 -16.54 38.08
C ASP A 2 -19.10 -17.29 37.28
N ASN A 3 -18.83 -16.71 36.10
CA ASN A 3 -17.90 -17.15 35.06
C ASN A 3 -16.48 -17.47 35.57
N VAL A 4 -15.94 -18.57 35.05
CA VAL A 4 -14.50 -18.88 35.09
C VAL A 4 -13.81 -18.06 33.98
N ASP A 5 -12.87 -17.23 34.43
CA ASP A 5 -11.97 -16.39 33.65
C ASP A 5 -11.27 -17.16 32.52
N THR A 6 -11.63 -16.83 31.27
CA THR A 6 -10.82 -17.13 30.09
C THR A 6 -10.83 -15.92 29.17
N LYS A 7 -9.97 -14.94 29.47
CA LYS A 7 -9.53 -13.97 28.45
C LYS A 7 -8.05 -13.65 28.66
N SER A 8 -7.23 -14.46 28.01
CA SER A 8 -5.94 -14.07 27.46
C SER A 8 -6.09 -12.72 26.76
N LYS A 9 -5.68 -11.64 27.45
CA LYS A 9 -5.50 -10.32 26.86
C LYS A 9 -4.18 -10.35 26.12
N SER A 10 -4.19 -10.66 24.83
CA SER A 10 -3.05 -10.35 23.97
C SER A 10 -2.93 -8.84 23.89
N LYS A 11 -1.81 -8.33 24.41
CA LYS A 11 -1.44 -6.92 24.44
C LYS A 11 -1.08 -6.50 23.01
N LEU A 12 -2.10 -6.22 22.19
CA LEU A 12 -1.95 -5.41 21.00
C LEU A 12 -1.40 -4.06 21.48
N GLY A 13 -0.15 -3.76 21.17
CA GLY A 13 0.34 -2.38 21.26
C GLY A 13 -0.57 -1.54 20.37
N GLU A 14 -1.35 -0.66 20.98
CA GLU A 14 -2.19 0.29 20.30
C GLU A 14 -1.28 1.19 19.46
N ILE A 15 -1.13 0.85 18.19
CA ILE A 15 -0.73 1.82 17.18
C ILE A 15 -1.88 2.83 17.18
N VAL A 16 -1.63 4.02 17.72
CA VAL A 16 -2.56 5.15 17.61
C VAL A 16 -2.62 5.50 16.12
N VAL A 17 -3.59 4.93 15.42
CA VAL A 17 -3.82 5.14 13.99
C VAL A 17 -4.38 6.55 13.79
N SER A 18 -3.58 7.43 13.21
CA SER A 18 -4.04 8.71 12.68
C SER A 18 -4.77 8.43 11.36
N HIS A 19 -6.09 8.31 11.43
CA HIS A 19 -6.94 8.01 10.27
C HIS A 19 -7.01 9.13 9.22
N ASP A 20 -6.23 10.20 9.38
CA ASP A 20 -6.39 11.40 8.57
C ASP A 20 -5.44 11.42 7.36
N LYS A 21 -5.91 10.88 6.22
CA LYS A 21 -5.24 11.03 4.92
C LYS A 21 -4.95 12.50 4.58
N SER A 22 -5.68 13.47 5.14
CA SER A 22 -5.42 14.91 4.93
C SER A 22 -4.11 15.36 5.61
N LEU A 23 -3.77 14.81 6.77
CA LEU A 23 -2.52 15.10 7.48
C LEU A 23 -1.33 14.51 6.72
N ILE A 24 -1.47 13.27 6.24
CA ILE A 24 -0.47 12.62 5.39
C ILE A 24 -0.25 13.43 4.11
N LEU A 25 -1.33 13.85 3.45
CA LEU A 25 -1.26 14.69 2.25
C LEU A 25 -0.54 16.01 2.50
N LYS A 26 -0.76 16.66 3.65
CA LYS A 26 -0.03 17.88 4.04
C LYS A 26 1.47 17.61 4.16
N LYS A 27 1.85 16.52 4.82
CA LYS A 27 3.25 16.10 4.99
C LYS A 27 3.92 15.79 3.64
N SER A 28 3.24 15.08 2.73
CA SER A 28 3.79 14.78 1.39
C SER A 28 4.04 16.05 0.57
N LYS A 29 3.14 17.03 0.63
CA LYS A 29 3.31 18.29 -0.11
C LYS A 29 4.53 19.07 0.39
N MET A 30 4.75 19.10 1.71
CA MET A 30 5.90 19.77 2.32
C MET A 30 7.21 19.09 1.93
N SER A 31 7.29 17.76 1.93
CA SER A 31 8.52 17.03 1.59
C SER A 31 8.93 17.14 0.12
N VAL A 32 7.99 17.48 -0.77
CA VAL A 32 8.23 17.51 -2.23
C VAL A 32 8.42 18.94 -2.75
N ASN A 33 8.32 19.97 -1.89
CA ASN A 33 8.41 21.39 -2.30
C ASN A 33 7.47 21.74 -3.48
N LEU A 34 6.31 21.06 -3.54
CA LEU A 34 5.28 21.31 -4.54
C LEU A 34 4.37 22.43 -4.02
N ASN A 35 4.76 23.67 -4.25
CA ASN A 35 3.78 24.76 -4.31
C ASN A 35 2.90 24.52 -5.54
N THR A 36 1.66 24.12 -5.31
CA THR A 36 0.71 23.85 -6.39
C THR A 36 0.21 25.16 -6.99
N ASN A 37 0.96 25.73 -7.94
CA ASN A 37 0.34 26.40 -9.07
C ASN A 37 0.07 25.33 -10.12
N ILE A 38 -1.21 25.01 -10.32
CA ILE A 38 -1.64 24.24 -11.47
C ILE A 38 -1.49 25.19 -12.66
N GLU A 39 -0.29 25.27 -13.25
CA GLU A 39 -0.11 25.88 -14.55
C GLU A 39 -0.72 24.95 -15.59
N SER A 40 -1.87 25.35 -16.11
CA SER A 40 -2.41 24.88 -17.37
C SER A 40 -1.41 25.22 -18.48
N ASP A 41 -0.79 24.21 -19.08
CA ASP A 41 0.00 24.36 -20.30
C ASP A 41 -0.94 24.64 -21.48
N PRO A 42 -0.92 25.83 -22.11
CA PRO A 42 -1.81 26.18 -23.20
C PRO A 42 -1.09 25.97 -24.53
N SER A 43 -0.67 24.74 -24.88
CA SER A 43 -0.36 24.44 -26.28
C SER A 43 -0.25 22.94 -26.59
N LYS A 44 -1.34 22.35 -27.08
CA LYS A 44 -1.32 21.50 -28.29
C LYS A 44 -2.73 21.27 -28.85
N THR A 45 -2.85 21.74 -30.08
CA THR A 45 -3.94 21.77 -31.07
C THR A 45 -4.70 20.46 -31.32
N VAL A 46 -6.04 20.61 -31.30
CA VAL A 46 -7.11 20.00 -32.14
C VAL A 46 -6.76 18.75 -32.96
N ARG A 47 -7.44 17.63 -32.66
CA ARG A 47 -8.05 16.71 -33.65
C ARG A 47 -9.01 15.69 -33.00
N SER A 48 -10.26 15.74 -33.49
CA SER A 48 -11.40 14.79 -33.37
C SER A 48 -11.71 14.20 -31.99
N ASP A 49 -12.77 14.69 -31.36
CA ASP A 49 -13.29 14.26 -30.06
C ASP A 49 -13.65 12.75 -30.05
N PRO A 50 -12.92 11.92 -29.29
CA PRO A 50 -13.42 10.63 -28.81
C PRO A 50 -14.51 10.90 -27.74
N PRO A 51 -15.32 9.90 -27.33
CA PRO A 51 -16.39 10.10 -26.36
C PRO A 51 -15.87 10.84 -25.12
N PHE A 52 -16.63 11.83 -24.64
CA PHE A 52 -16.32 12.67 -23.46
C PHE A 52 -15.97 11.78 -22.25
N ILE A 53 -14.69 11.47 -22.07
CA ILE A 53 -14.15 10.87 -20.85
C ILE A 53 -13.84 12.04 -19.92
N CYS A 54 -14.40 12.07 -18.72
CA CYS A 54 -14.11 13.13 -17.75
C CYS A 54 -12.64 13.02 -17.32
N ALA A 55 -11.96 14.14 -17.06
CA ALA A 55 -10.59 14.13 -16.55
C ALA A 55 -10.43 13.30 -15.26
N SER A 56 -11.50 13.15 -14.46
CA SER A 56 -11.52 12.25 -13.31
C SER A 56 -11.41 10.77 -13.71
N ASP A 57 -12.12 10.37 -14.76
CA ASP A 57 -12.16 8.98 -15.25
C ASP A 57 -10.81 8.56 -15.84
N GLU A 58 -10.09 9.49 -16.48
CA GLU A 58 -8.73 9.24 -16.97
C GLU A 58 -7.75 9.00 -15.81
N ILE A 59 -7.89 9.76 -14.72
CA ILE A 59 -7.05 9.59 -13.53
C ILE A 59 -7.38 8.25 -12.86
N ASP A 60 -8.66 7.92 -12.67
CA ASP A 60 -9.08 6.67 -12.06
C ASP A 60 -8.64 5.46 -12.90
N SER A 61 -8.77 5.55 -14.23
CA SER A 61 -8.26 4.54 -15.15
C SER A 61 -6.74 4.36 -15.03
N PHE A 62 -5.99 5.45 -14.94
CA PHE A 62 -4.53 5.40 -14.74
C PHE A 62 -4.16 4.76 -13.40
N LEU A 63 -4.78 5.19 -12.29
CA LEU A 63 -4.48 4.68 -10.95
C LEU A 63 -4.84 3.19 -10.83
N LYS A 64 -5.93 2.77 -11.46
CA LYS A 64 -6.31 1.36 -11.54
C LYS A 64 -5.28 0.53 -12.29
N LYS A 65 -4.85 0.96 -13.49
CA LYS A 65 -3.79 0.28 -14.26
C LYS A 65 -2.46 0.19 -13.51
N LEU A 66 -2.10 1.26 -12.79
CA LEU A 66 -0.90 1.28 -11.95
C LEU A 66 -1.01 0.24 -10.82
N PHE A 67 -2.17 0.14 -10.17
CA PHE A 67 -2.41 -0.85 -9.13
C PHE A 67 -2.43 -2.28 -9.67
N GLU A 68 -3.02 -2.51 -10.83
CA GLU A 68 -3.02 -3.82 -11.49
C GLU A 68 -1.59 -4.27 -11.84
N PHE A 69 -0.77 -3.37 -12.38
CA PHE A 69 0.66 -3.64 -12.63
C PHE A 69 1.42 -3.97 -11.34
N PHE A 70 1.15 -3.23 -10.25
CA PHE A 70 1.69 -3.49 -8.92
C PHE A 70 1.33 -4.87 -8.39
N ASN A 71 0.05 -5.22 -8.43
CA ASN A 71 -0.45 -6.54 -8.02
C ASN A 71 0.19 -7.66 -8.85
N GLU A 72 0.33 -7.48 -10.17
CA GLU A 72 1.02 -8.42 -11.04
C GLU A 72 2.48 -8.65 -10.62
N GLN A 73 3.21 -7.58 -10.26
CA GLN A 73 4.61 -7.73 -9.83
C GLN A 73 4.75 -8.48 -8.50
N PHE A 74 3.81 -8.33 -7.57
CA PHE A 74 3.77 -9.11 -6.33
C PHE A 74 3.46 -10.59 -6.60
N ASN A 75 2.54 -10.88 -7.51
CA ASN A 75 2.17 -12.26 -7.87
C ASN A 75 3.30 -13.02 -8.57
N LYS A 76 4.26 -12.31 -9.18
CA LYS A 76 5.51 -12.88 -9.71
C LYS A 76 6.53 -13.27 -8.62
N GLN A 77 6.17 -13.18 -7.35
CA GLN A 77 7.00 -13.53 -6.19
C GLN A 77 8.30 -12.71 -6.08
N ASN A 78 8.27 -11.48 -6.58
CA ASN A 78 9.41 -10.58 -6.50
C ASN A 78 9.63 -10.06 -5.08
N HIS A 79 10.89 -9.80 -4.73
CA HIS A 79 11.22 -9.09 -3.49
C HIS A 79 10.58 -7.68 -3.49
N PRO A 80 9.98 -7.19 -2.38
CA PRO A 80 9.26 -5.91 -2.34
C PRO A 80 10.06 -4.70 -2.83
N LYS A 81 11.35 -4.63 -2.48
CA LYS A 81 12.26 -3.59 -2.97
C LYS A 81 12.40 -3.58 -4.50
N TYR A 82 12.39 -4.75 -5.14
CA TYR A 82 12.44 -4.85 -6.59
C TYR A 82 11.11 -4.42 -7.22
N VAL A 83 9.97 -4.79 -6.62
CA VAL A 83 8.66 -4.29 -7.04
C VAL A 83 8.62 -2.76 -6.99
N ALA A 84 9.11 -2.14 -5.91
CA ALA A 84 9.19 -0.68 -5.79
C ALA A 84 10.01 -0.03 -6.92
N GLN A 85 11.11 -0.65 -7.36
CA GLN A 85 11.90 -0.18 -8.49
C GLN A 85 11.12 -0.28 -9.81
N LEU A 86 10.40 -1.38 -10.04
CA LEU A 86 9.56 -1.56 -11.22
C LEU A 86 8.41 -0.54 -11.26
N ILE A 87 7.77 -0.26 -10.13
CA ILE A 87 6.74 0.78 -10.03
C ILE A 87 7.31 2.16 -10.39
N LYS A 88 8.47 2.51 -9.81
CA LYS A 88 9.14 3.78 -10.11
C LYS A 88 9.48 3.88 -11.60
N LYS A 89 9.98 2.79 -12.21
CA LYS A 89 10.28 2.72 -13.63
C LYS A 89 9.02 2.88 -14.48
N TYR A 90 7.96 2.13 -14.20
CA TYR A 90 6.68 2.20 -14.91
C TYR A 90 6.10 3.62 -14.93
N ILE A 91 6.14 4.32 -13.78
CA ILE A 91 5.70 5.73 -13.70
C ILE A 91 6.58 6.64 -14.57
N GLY A 92 7.90 6.42 -14.56
CA GLY A 92 8.86 7.16 -15.38
C GLY A 92 8.68 6.94 -16.88
N ASP A 93 8.43 5.69 -17.31
CA ASP A 93 8.18 5.32 -18.70
C ASP A 93 6.90 5.98 -19.25
N LEU A 94 5.95 6.32 -18.36
CA LEU A 94 4.76 7.11 -18.68
C LEU A 94 5.00 8.64 -18.63
N ASN A 95 6.25 9.09 -18.48
CA ASN A 95 6.64 10.49 -18.30
C ASN A 95 5.94 11.19 -17.13
N LYS A 96 5.56 10.44 -16.09
CA LYS A 96 4.91 10.98 -14.89
C LYS A 96 5.91 11.16 -13.76
N ASN A 97 5.65 12.16 -12.90
CA ASN A 97 6.44 12.38 -11.70
C ASN A 97 5.88 11.52 -10.54
N PRO A 98 6.68 10.65 -9.90
CA PRO A 98 6.19 9.77 -8.84
C PRO A 98 5.57 10.50 -7.64
N ALA A 99 6.08 11.69 -7.31
CA ALA A 99 5.51 12.48 -6.21
C ALA A 99 4.14 13.06 -6.56
N LYS A 100 3.94 13.48 -7.83
CA LYS A 100 2.61 13.88 -8.31
C LYS A 100 1.64 12.69 -8.30
N VAL A 101 2.09 11.50 -8.69
CA VAL A 101 1.28 10.26 -8.64
C VAL A 101 0.90 9.91 -7.20
N LEU A 102 1.82 10.04 -6.23
CA LEU A 102 1.52 9.86 -4.81
C LEU A 102 0.40 10.80 -4.34
N ILE A 103 0.49 12.08 -4.70
CA ILE A 103 -0.54 13.07 -4.38
C ILE A 103 -1.88 12.73 -5.04
N MET A 104 -1.86 12.21 -6.28
CA MET A 104 -3.08 11.72 -6.94
C MET A 104 -3.70 10.58 -6.11
N MET A 105 -2.94 9.54 -5.76
CA MET A 105 -3.45 8.43 -4.95
C MET A 105 -4.03 8.88 -3.60
N LEU A 106 -3.36 9.81 -2.90
CA LEU A 106 -3.80 10.32 -1.60
C LEU A 106 -5.10 11.14 -1.66
N LYS A 107 -5.40 11.77 -2.80
CA LYS A 107 -6.63 12.56 -3.00
C LYS A 107 -7.83 11.70 -3.39
N HIS A 108 -7.59 10.52 -3.98
CA HIS A 108 -8.66 9.66 -4.48
C HIS A 108 -9.28 8.80 -3.36
N LYS A 109 -10.55 8.43 -3.55
CA LYS A 109 -11.37 7.73 -2.55
C LYS A 109 -11.19 6.21 -2.53
N HIS A 110 -10.38 5.65 -3.44
CA HIS A 110 -10.22 4.20 -3.56
C HIS A 110 -9.33 3.63 -2.46
N ASP A 111 -9.91 2.80 -1.59
CA ASP A 111 -9.20 2.18 -0.47
C ASP A 111 -8.11 1.21 -0.91
N TYR A 112 -8.30 0.53 -2.05
CA TYR A 112 -7.33 -0.44 -2.54
C TYR A 112 -5.95 0.19 -2.82
N LEU A 113 -5.88 1.50 -3.08
CA LEU A 113 -4.62 2.20 -3.31
C LEU A 113 -3.74 2.31 -2.06
N ALA A 114 -4.28 2.11 -0.86
CA ALA A 114 -3.53 2.29 0.38
C ALA A 114 -2.30 1.36 0.48
N SER A 115 -2.37 0.11 -0.01
CA SER A 115 -1.17 -0.76 -0.06
C SER A 115 -0.06 -0.21 -0.97
N LEU A 116 -0.43 0.38 -2.11
CA LEU A 116 0.52 1.02 -3.01
C LEU A 116 1.08 2.32 -2.42
N ILE A 117 0.25 3.12 -1.73
CA ILE A 117 0.71 4.30 -0.98
C ILE A 117 1.70 3.86 0.11
N GLY A 118 1.40 2.78 0.83
CA GLY A 118 2.30 2.18 1.82
C GLY A 118 3.66 1.83 1.22
N LEU A 119 3.67 1.20 0.02
CA LEU A 119 4.91 0.89 -0.71
C LEU A 119 5.73 2.15 -1.04
N PHE A 120 5.06 3.23 -1.45
CA PHE A 120 5.71 4.50 -1.76
C PHE A 120 6.46 5.06 -0.55
N TYR A 121 5.85 5.01 0.63
CA TYR A 121 6.49 5.45 1.86
C TYR A 121 7.53 4.46 2.39
N GLN A 122 7.30 3.15 2.26
CA GLN A 122 8.27 2.14 2.69
C GLN A 122 9.59 2.26 1.92
N PHE A 123 9.54 2.57 0.62
CA PHE A 123 10.72 2.59 -0.25
C PHE A 123 11.07 3.96 -0.83
N GLY A 124 10.39 5.04 -0.42
CA GLY A 124 10.69 6.41 -0.83
C GLY A 124 10.43 6.69 -2.32
N ILE A 125 9.31 6.19 -2.86
CA ILE A 125 8.93 6.45 -4.26
C ILE A 125 8.23 7.82 -4.32
N GLY A 126 8.92 8.84 -4.84
CA GLY A 126 8.34 10.19 -4.93
C GLY A 126 8.15 10.89 -3.57
N THR A 127 8.75 10.35 -2.51
CA THR A 127 8.75 10.90 -1.15
C THR A 127 10.00 10.42 -0.41
N LEU A 128 10.29 10.97 0.77
CA LEU A 128 11.24 10.36 1.70
C LEU A 128 10.66 9.07 2.27
N VAL A 129 11.54 8.14 2.64
CA VAL A 129 11.16 6.91 3.33
C VAL A 129 10.51 7.27 4.67
N ASP A 130 9.33 6.72 4.93
CA ASP A 130 8.60 6.89 6.18
C ASP A 130 7.87 5.59 6.55
N SER A 131 8.53 4.76 7.34
CA SER A 131 7.99 3.46 7.72
C SER A 131 6.74 3.56 8.59
N GLN A 132 6.57 4.63 9.36
CA GLN A 132 5.40 4.81 10.20
C GLN A 132 4.16 5.05 9.34
N ILE A 133 4.25 5.92 8.33
CA ILE A 133 3.15 6.12 7.38
C ILE A 133 2.89 4.84 6.58
N ALA A 134 3.93 4.10 6.20
CA ALA A 134 3.75 2.82 5.50
C ALA A 134 2.88 1.84 6.31
N LEU A 135 3.20 1.65 7.59
CA LEU A 135 2.42 0.79 8.51
C LEU A 135 1.00 1.28 8.71
N GLU A 136 0.82 2.60 8.82
CA GLU A 136 -0.49 3.21 8.95
C GLU A 136 -1.36 2.91 7.73
N MET A 137 -0.82 3.05 6.52
CA MET A 137 -1.53 2.71 5.28
C MET A 137 -1.87 1.22 5.21
N TYR A 138 -0.96 0.33 5.59
CA TYR A 138 -1.25 -1.11 5.62
C TYR A 138 -2.32 -1.47 6.64
N SER A 139 -2.28 -0.84 7.82
CA SER A 139 -3.26 -1.05 8.90
C SER A 139 -4.66 -0.57 8.52
N GLN A 140 -4.75 0.55 7.79
CA GLN A 140 -6.03 1.08 7.31
C GLN A 140 -6.78 0.08 6.41
N VAL A 141 -6.09 -0.59 5.49
CA VAL A 141 -6.70 -1.62 4.61
C VAL A 141 -7.30 -2.76 5.44
N ILE A 142 -6.55 -3.24 6.42
CA ILE A 142 -6.94 -4.37 7.27
C ILE A 142 -8.13 -4.00 8.19
N GLY A 143 -8.18 -2.75 8.66
CA GLY A 143 -9.29 -2.24 9.46
C GLY A 143 -10.59 -2.09 8.64
N ASN A 144 -10.52 -1.45 7.48
CA ASN A 144 -11.68 -1.13 6.66
C ASN A 144 -12.41 -2.37 6.13
N LEU A 145 -11.68 -3.44 5.79
CA LEU A 145 -12.26 -4.66 5.26
C LEU A 145 -13.10 -5.45 6.27
N LYS A 146 -12.87 -5.27 7.58
CA LYS A 146 -13.67 -5.91 8.63
C LYS A 146 -15.06 -5.29 8.78
N ILE A 147 -15.27 -4.10 8.22
CA ILE A 147 -16.47 -3.27 8.42
C ILE A 147 -17.41 -3.37 7.21
N LYS A 148 -16.95 -3.86 6.05
CA LYS A 148 -17.77 -3.93 4.84
C LYS A 148 -18.74 -5.10 4.87
N GLU A 149 -20.03 -4.79 4.73
CA GLU A 149 -21.12 -5.78 4.60
C GLU A 149 -21.19 -6.40 3.18
N THR A 150 -20.58 -5.73 2.19
CA THR A 150 -20.52 -6.19 0.80
C THR A 150 -19.27 -7.02 0.54
N PRO A 151 -19.32 -8.04 -0.35
CA PRO A 151 -18.14 -8.80 -0.74
C PRO A 151 -17.03 -7.87 -1.29
N PRO A 152 -15.77 -8.06 -0.87
CA PRO A 152 -14.68 -7.20 -1.31
C PRO A 152 -14.38 -7.39 -2.81
N GLU A 153 -14.13 -6.29 -3.51
CA GLU A 153 -13.68 -6.34 -4.91
C GLU A 153 -12.29 -6.98 -5.02
N SER A 154 -11.95 -7.49 -6.22
CA SER A 154 -10.65 -8.14 -6.50
C SER A 154 -9.46 -7.26 -6.10
N CYS A 155 -9.51 -5.94 -6.40
CA CYS A 155 -8.45 -5.02 -6.02
C CYS A 155 -8.32 -4.85 -4.51
N GLU A 156 -9.42 -4.92 -3.75
CA GLU A 156 -9.40 -4.80 -2.29
C GLU A 156 -8.80 -6.06 -1.64
N ILE A 157 -9.13 -7.24 -2.17
CA ILE A 157 -8.52 -8.51 -1.74
C ILE A 157 -7.01 -8.46 -1.99
N SER A 158 -6.57 -8.10 -3.20
CA SER A 158 -5.16 -7.92 -3.53
C SER A 158 -4.48 -6.91 -2.59
N SER A 159 -5.13 -5.77 -2.35
CA SER A 159 -4.59 -4.74 -1.47
C SER A 159 -4.42 -5.24 -0.03
N ARG A 160 -5.37 -6.04 0.48
CA ARG A 160 -5.26 -6.69 1.79
C ARG A 160 -4.08 -7.64 1.86
N LEU A 161 -3.97 -8.56 0.90
CA LEU A 161 -2.91 -9.58 0.87
C LEU A 161 -1.53 -8.91 0.84
N ILE A 162 -1.37 -7.88 0.01
CA ILE A 162 -0.12 -7.13 -0.10
C ILE A 162 0.16 -6.33 1.19
N SER A 163 -0.85 -5.73 1.82
CA SER A 163 -0.68 -4.97 3.07
C SER A 163 -0.28 -5.85 4.24
N GLU A 164 -0.97 -6.98 4.43
CA GLU A 164 -0.63 -7.97 5.45
C GLU A 164 0.79 -8.50 5.21
N PHE A 165 1.10 -8.89 3.96
CA PHE A 165 2.43 -9.37 3.60
C PHE A 165 3.53 -8.34 3.88
N SER A 166 3.31 -7.08 3.48
CA SER A 166 4.28 -6.00 3.68
C SER A 166 4.49 -5.71 5.17
N THR A 167 3.43 -5.83 5.98
CA THR A 167 3.53 -5.75 7.45
C THR A 167 4.39 -6.88 8.01
N GLY A 168 4.17 -8.12 7.56
CA GLY A 168 5.01 -9.26 7.94
C GLY A 168 6.48 -9.07 7.54
N PHE A 169 6.73 -8.55 6.33
CA PHE A 169 8.06 -8.20 5.86
C PHE A 169 8.73 -7.16 6.76
N MET A 170 8.01 -6.10 7.16
CA MET A 170 8.55 -5.07 8.05
C MET A 170 8.91 -5.63 9.43
N TYR A 171 8.11 -6.54 10.00
CA TYR A 171 8.44 -7.23 11.25
C TYR A 171 9.61 -8.20 11.11
N LEU A 172 9.71 -8.94 9.99
CA LEU A 172 10.79 -9.91 9.77
C LEU A 172 12.16 -9.23 9.76
N PHE A 173 12.24 -8.04 9.14
CA PHE A 173 13.50 -7.30 8.96
C PHE A 173 13.66 -6.08 9.90
N GLY A 174 12.71 -5.84 10.82
CA GLY A 174 12.74 -4.68 11.71
C GLY A 174 12.73 -3.32 10.98
N THR A 175 12.06 -3.23 9.83
CA THR A 175 12.01 -1.99 9.05
C THR A 175 10.98 -1.04 9.63
N GLY A 176 11.42 -0.10 10.47
CA GLY A 176 10.55 0.91 11.10
C GLY A 176 9.62 0.38 12.19
N VAL A 177 9.77 -0.89 12.55
CA VAL A 177 9.21 -1.53 13.74
C VAL A 177 10.31 -2.34 14.41
N GLU A 178 10.14 -2.66 15.69
CA GLU A 178 10.98 -3.68 16.32
C GLU A 178 10.84 -5.01 15.58
N GLN A 179 11.97 -5.68 15.34
CA GLN A 179 11.97 -6.97 14.66
C GLN A 179 11.21 -7.99 15.49
N ASP A 180 10.22 -8.65 14.87
CA ASP A 180 9.36 -9.63 15.53
C ASP A 180 9.08 -10.79 14.56
N GLN A 181 9.97 -11.78 14.60
CA GLN A 181 9.89 -12.95 13.73
C GLN A 181 8.65 -13.80 14.02
N ALA A 182 8.16 -13.80 15.26
CA ALA A 182 6.95 -14.51 15.64
C ALA A 182 5.71 -13.92 14.96
N LYS A 183 5.57 -12.60 14.99
CA LYS A 183 4.51 -11.90 14.25
C LYS A 183 4.65 -12.10 12.74
N ALA A 184 5.87 -12.00 12.21
CA ALA A 184 6.12 -12.23 10.79
C ALA A 184 5.67 -13.64 10.37
N PHE A 185 6.06 -14.67 11.12
CA PHE A 185 5.65 -16.05 10.87
C PHE A 185 4.14 -16.23 10.90
N GLN A 186 3.45 -15.65 11.90
CA GLN A 186 1.99 -15.74 11.99
C GLN A 186 1.31 -15.15 10.76
N ILE A 187 1.78 -13.98 10.31
CA ILE A 187 1.29 -13.31 9.10
C ILE A 187 1.53 -14.18 7.87
N PHE A 188 2.76 -14.66 7.66
CA PHE A 188 3.09 -15.45 6.47
C PHE A 188 2.40 -16.81 6.45
N SER A 189 2.23 -17.45 7.61
CA SER A 189 1.47 -18.69 7.75
C SER A 189 0.00 -18.49 7.37
N LYS A 190 -0.62 -17.42 7.88
CA LYS A 190 -2.00 -17.06 7.52
C LYS A 190 -2.15 -16.84 6.01
N LEU A 191 -1.29 -16.01 5.42
CA LEU A 191 -1.35 -15.70 3.98
C LEU A 191 -1.03 -16.91 3.10
N SER A 192 -0.12 -17.78 3.53
CA SER A 192 0.16 -19.05 2.85
C SER A 192 -1.06 -19.96 2.82
N ASN A 193 -1.81 -20.04 3.93
CA ASN A 193 -3.07 -20.80 4.01
C ASN A 193 -4.18 -20.21 3.14
N GLU A 194 -4.17 -18.89 2.92
CA GLU A 194 -5.03 -18.20 1.96
C GLU A 194 -4.56 -18.33 0.50
N GLY A 195 -3.44 -19.02 0.26
CA GLY A 195 -2.92 -19.28 -1.09
C GLY A 195 -2.03 -18.17 -1.66
N PHE A 196 -1.63 -17.18 -0.87
CA PHE A 196 -0.74 -16.12 -1.33
C PHE A 196 0.70 -16.65 -1.50
N ALA A 197 1.08 -16.95 -2.74
CA ALA A 197 2.28 -17.72 -3.06
C ALA A 197 3.58 -17.13 -2.47
N LEU A 198 3.73 -15.80 -2.50
CA LEU A 198 4.92 -15.13 -1.96
C LEU A 198 5.09 -15.36 -0.45
N ALA A 199 4.00 -15.53 0.30
CA ALA A 199 4.08 -15.79 1.75
C ALA A 199 4.74 -17.14 2.06
N LYS A 200 4.65 -18.14 1.17
CA LYS A 200 5.32 -19.44 1.38
C LYS A 200 6.85 -19.32 1.39
N ALA A 201 7.41 -18.48 0.51
CA ALA A 201 8.84 -18.25 0.46
C ALA A 201 9.34 -17.59 1.77
N TYR A 202 8.62 -16.58 2.24
CA TYR A 202 8.97 -15.87 3.48
C TYR A 202 8.69 -16.67 4.75
N LEU A 203 7.76 -17.63 4.71
CA LEU A 203 7.62 -18.63 5.76
C LEU A 203 8.87 -19.52 5.85
N GLY A 204 9.44 -19.91 4.70
CA GLY A 204 10.74 -20.58 4.65
C GLY A 204 11.86 -19.74 5.28
N GLU A 205 11.89 -18.44 4.99
CA GLU A 205 12.85 -17.53 5.61
C GLU A 205 12.68 -17.42 7.14
N CYS A 206 11.45 -17.46 7.66
CA CYS A 206 11.22 -17.57 9.11
C CYS A 206 11.84 -18.84 9.70
N PHE A 207 11.64 -19.99 9.07
CA PHE A 207 12.23 -21.27 9.52
C PHE A 207 13.75 -21.25 9.49
N GLU A 208 14.36 -20.70 8.43
CA GLU A 208 15.83 -20.55 8.33
C GLU A 208 16.39 -19.67 9.45
N ARG A 209 15.61 -18.69 9.92
CA ARG A 209 15.97 -17.79 11.02
C ARG A 209 15.66 -18.37 12.41
N GLY A 210 15.12 -19.59 12.49
CA GLY A 210 14.91 -20.33 13.71
C GLY A 210 13.51 -20.21 14.33
N TYR A 211 12.49 -19.84 13.54
CA TYR A 211 11.09 -19.83 13.96
C TYR A 211 10.26 -20.91 13.25
#